data_AF-A0A966REK2-F1
#
_entry.id   AF-A0A966REK2-F1
#
_cell.length_a   1.000
_cell.length_b   1.000
_cell.length_c   1.000
_cell.angle_alpha   90.00
_cell.angle_beta   90.00
_cell.angle_gamma   90.00
#
_symmetry.space_group_name_H-M   'P 1'
#
loop_
_entity.id
_entity.type
_entity.pdbx_description
1 polymer ?
#
loop_
_entity_poly.entity_id
_entity_poly.type
_entity_poly.pdbx_seq_one_letter_code
_entity_poly.pdbx_strand_id
1 'polypeptide(L)'
;MAWLAHVRDPIYSLAQGWDFLRQNERVSLNPPSFNRRRVLSDSLAVAIPVGTYGAAFGAASIAAGFSILQTCLLSLLLFSGASQFAVVGVMGSGGSAISAIATGSLLGFRNSLYGLKMAPLLKLIGFKRLIGAQLTIDESTGVAISQEGRGDEAARYGFWATGIGVYFFWNLFTLSCTGANN
;
A
#
# COMPACT_ATOMS: atom_id res chain seq x y z
N MET A 1 61.04 -36.50 -15.69
CA MET A 1 59.62 -36.31 -15.35
C MET A 1 59.38 -34.82 -15.12
N ALA A 2 58.66 -34.20 -16.06
CA ALA A 2 57.90 -32.94 -15.96
C ALA A 2 58.57 -31.68 -15.36
N TRP A 3 59.10 -30.83 -16.26
CA TRP A 3 59.12 -29.38 -16.09
C TRP A 3 58.80 -28.77 -17.47
N LEU A 4 57.51 -28.54 -17.75
CA LEU A 4 57.05 -27.82 -18.93
C LEU A 4 56.38 -26.52 -18.50
N ALA A 5 56.92 -25.43 -19.04
CA ALA A 5 56.51 -24.05 -18.81
C ALA A 5 55.04 -23.82 -19.18
N HIS A 6 54.29 -23.19 -18.26
CA HIS A 6 52.99 -22.64 -18.54
C HIS A 6 53.13 -21.12 -18.72
N VAL A 7 53.54 -20.71 -19.91
CA VAL A 7 53.39 -19.32 -20.36
C VAL A 7 51.92 -19.13 -20.71
N ARG A 8 51.16 -18.47 -19.85
CA ARG A 8 49.77 -18.07 -20.12
C ARG A 8 49.80 -16.82 -20.99
N ASP A 9 49.23 -16.90 -22.19
CA ASP A 9 49.16 -15.77 -23.12
C ASP A 9 48.29 -14.62 -22.52
N PRO A 10 48.78 -13.36 -22.50
CA PRO A 10 48.03 -12.21 -21.95
C PRO A 10 46.73 -11.89 -22.68
N ILE A 11 46.62 -12.31 -23.94
CA ILE A 11 45.52 -11.92 -24.85
C ILE A 11 44.19 -12.56 -24.44
N TYR A 12 44.20 -13.80 -23.93
CA TYR A 12 42.97 -14.47 -23.46
C TYR A 12 42.36 -13.82 -22.21
N SER A 13 43.19 -13.17 -21.37
CA SER A 13 42.75 -12.47 -20.15
C SER A 13 41.91 -11.23 -20.48
N LEU A 14 42.31 -10.49 -21.50
CA LEU A 14 41.59 -9.30 -21.94
C LEU A 14 40.26 -9.68 -22.62
N ALA A 15 40.25 -10.70 -23.47
CA ALA A 15 39.04 -11.18 -24.13
C ALA A 15 37.97 -11.65 -23.13
N GLN A 16 38.37 -12.38 -22.09
CA GLN A 16 37.47 -12.77 -20.99
C GLN A 16 36.93 -11.55 -20.21
N GLY A 17 37.75 -10.51 -20.02
CA GLY A 17 37.32 -9.26 -19.40
C GLY A 17 36.25 -8.53 -20.21
N TRP A 18 36.40 -8.48 -21.53
CA TRP A 18 35.40 -7.87 -22.43
C TRP A 18 34.08 -8.65 -22.48
N ASP A 19 34.14 -9.98 -22.43
CA ASP A 19 32.93 -10.83 -22.38
C ASP A 19 32.25 -10.77 -21.01
N PHE A 20 33.02 -10.65 -19.92
CA PHE A 20 32.52 -10.39 -18.57
C PHE A 20 31.78 -9.05 -18.48
N LEU A 21 32.37 -7.98 -19.04
CA LEU A 21 31.73 -6.65 -19.08
C LEU A 21 30.44 -6.66 -19.93
N ARG A 22 30.45 -7.33 -21.10
CA ARG A 22 29.24 -7.49 -21.92
C ARG A 22 28.16 -8.34 -21.25
N GLN A 23 28.52 -9.33 -20.43
CA GLN A 23 27.55 -10.09 -19.63
C GLN A 23 26.99 -9.26 -18.47
N ASN A 24 27.81 -8.43 -17.83
CA ASN A 24 27.38 -7.55 -16.74
C ASN A 24 26.43 -6.42 -17.21
N GLU A 25 26.60 -5.93 -18.44
CA GLU A 25 25.65 -5.00 -19.08
C GLU A 25 24.29 -5.65 -19.38
N ARG A 26 24.25 -6.95 -19.74
CA ARG A 26 22.98 -7.67 -19.96
C ARG A 26 22.26 -8.02 -18.65
N VAL A 27 22.99 -8.09 -17.53
CA VAL A 27 22.45 -8.39 -16.20
C VAL A 27 21.84 -7.14 -15.52
N SER A 28 22.06 -5.93 -16.02
CA SER A 28 21.65 -4.68 -15.33
C SER A 28 20.61 -3.79 -16.05
N LEU A 29 20.17 -4.11 -17.27
CA LEU A 29 19.32 -3.22 -18.07
C LEU A 29 17.83 -3.59 -18.16
N ASN A 30 17.44 -4.78 -17.69
CA ASN A 30 16.03 -5.13 -17.54
C ASN A 30 15.71 -5.25 -16.05
N PRO A 31 14.98 -4.30 -15.44
CA PRO A 31 14.41 -4.55 -14.13
C PRO A 31 13.60 -5.85 -14.21
N PRO A 32 13.62 -6.72 -13.18
CA PRO A 32 12.84 -7.94 -13.19
C PRO A 32 11.37 -7.58 -13.45
N SER A 33 10.85 -7.92 -14.63
CA SER A 33 9.47 -7.64 -14.97
C SER A 33 8.58 -8.55 -14.14
N PHE A 34 8.05 -8.04 -13.03
CA PHE A 34 7.14 -8.79 -12.18
C PHE A 34 5.81 -9.03 -12.91
N ASN A 35 5.14 -10.13 -12.58
CA ASN A 35 3.83 -10.43 -13.16
C ASN A 35 2.76 -9.53 -12.52
N ARG A 36 2.42 -8.42 -13.20
CA ARG A 36 1.41 -7.44 -12.77
C ARG A 36 0.06 -8.06 -12.47
N ARG A 37 -0.39 -9.04 -13.27
CA ARG A 37 -1.68 -9.71 -13.05
C ARG A 37 -1.70 -10.46 -11.72
N ARG A 38 -0.59 -11.10 -11.36
CA ARG A 38 -0.46 -11.80 -10.09
C ARG A 38 -0.50 -10.83 -8.90
N VAL A 39 0.27 -9.74 -8.97
CA VAL A 39 0.26 -8.73 -7.90
C VAL A 39 -1.11 -8.07 -7.78
N LEU A 40 -1.78 -7.79 -8.90
CA LEU A 40 -3.14 -7.26 -8.89
C LEU A 40 -4.14 -8.25 -8.28
N SER A 41 -4.02 -9.54 -8.59
CA SER A 41 -4.83 -10.58 -7.98
C SER A 41 -4.60 -10.66 -6.47
N ASP A 42 -3.35 -10.62 -6.02
CA ASP A 42 -2.97 -10.61 -4.60
C ASP A 42 -3.58 -9.36 -3.92
N SER A 43 -3.49 -8.18 -4.56
CA SER A 43 -4.08 -6.93 -4.08
C SER A 43 -5.61 -6.97 -4.00
N LEU A 44 -6.30 -7.49 -5.02
CA LEU A 44 -7.76 -7.59 -5.05
C LEU A 44 -8.30 -8.59 -4.02
N ALA A 45 -7.57 -9.67 -3.78
CA ALA A 45 -7.88 -10.65 -2.74
C ALA A 45 -7.87 -10.04 -1.34
N VAL A 46 -7.12 -8.95 -1.12
CA VAL A 46 -7.16 -8.15 0.11
C VAL A 46 -8.19 -7.03 0.03
N ALA A 47 -8.23 -6.31 -1.10
CA ALA A 47 -9.03 -5.10 -1.24
C ALA A 47 -10.54 -5.34 -1.18
N ILE A 48 -11.03 -6.42 -1.78
CA ILE A 48 -12.47 -6.72 -1.80
C ILE A 48 -12.97 -7.07 -0.40
N PRO A 49 -12.39 -8.06 0.32
CA PRO A 49 -12.85 -8.38 1.68
C PRO A 49 -12.75 -7.20 2.63
N VAL A 50 -11.63 -6.49 2.64
CA VAL A 50 -11.45 -5.32 3.52
C VAL A 50 -12.43 -4.21 3.15
N GLY A 51 -12.67 -4.00 1.86
CA GLY A 51 -13.68 -3.06 1.38
C GLY A 51 -15.08 -3.34 1.95
N THR A 52 -15.46 -4.61 2.14
CA THR A 52 -16.79 -4.95 2.70
C THR A 52 -16.98 -4.42 4.13
N TYR A 53 -15.90 -4.20 4.90
CA TYR A 53 -15.98 -3.54 6.20
C TYR A 53 -16.46 -2.09 6.10
N GLY A 54 -16.40 -1.45 4.93
CA GLY A 54 -17.02 -0.16 4.66
C GLY A 54 -18.54 -0.18 4.89
N ALA A 55 -19.23 -1.28 4.58
CA ALA A 55 -20.65 -1.42 4.90
C ALA A 55 -20.88 -1.42 6.43
N ALA A 56 -20.04 -2.14 7.18
CA ALA A 56 -20.11 -2.14 8.64
C ALA A 56 -19.85 -0.74 9.22
N PHE A 57 -18.90 0.00 8.66
CA PHE A 57 -18.65 1.39 9.02
C PHE A 57 -19.85 2.29 8.71
N GLY A 58 -20.44 2.15 7.52
CA GLY A 58 -21.65 2.87 7.12
C GLY A 58 -22.79 2.65 8.10
N ALA A 59 -23.12 1.39 8.40
CA ALA A 59 -24.15 1.03 9.38
C ALA A 59 -23.85 1.58 10.78
N ALA A 60 -22.61 1.43 11.27
CA ALA A 60 -22.21 1.94 12.57
C ALA A 60 -22.32 3.48 12.66
N SER A 61 -21.98 4.18 11.58
CA SER A 61 -22.05 5.64 11.53
C SER A 61 -23.49 6.15 11.56
N ILE A 62 -24.40 5.53 10.80
CA ILE A 62 -25.83 5.87 10.84
C ILE A 62 -26.42 5.54 12.21
N ALA A 63 -26.08 4.38 12.79
CA ALA A 63 -26.53 4.00 14.12
C ALA A 63 -26.04 4.97 15.21
N ALA A 64 -24.87 5.59 15.02
CA ALA A 64 -24.34 6.64 15.88
C ALA A 64 -24.96 8.04 15.63
N GLY A 65 -25.96 8.15 14.75
CA GLY A 65 -26.70 9.39 14.48
C GLY A 65 -26.06 10.32 13.46
N PHE A 66 -25.05 9.87 12.70
CA PHE A 66 -24.47 10.65 11.62
C PHE A 66 -25.40 10.65 10.41
N SER A 67 -25.42 11.76 9.65
CA SER A 67 -26.10 11.78 8.36
C SER A 67 -25.29 11.04 7.29
N ILE A 68 -25.97 10.58 6.23
CA ILE A 68 -25.32 9.92 5.07
C ILE A 68 -24.15 10.75 4.54
N LEU A 69 -24.33 12.08 4.43
CA LEU A 69 -23.28 12.98 3.97
C LEU A 69 -22.09 13.01 4.94
N GLN A 70 -22.33 13.08 6.25
CA GLN A 70 -21.26 13.06 7.24
C GLN A 70 -20.51 11.72 7.22
N THR A 71 -21.23 10.60 7.12
CA THR A 71 -20.64 9.26 6.99
C THR A 71 -19.76 9.16 5.75
N CYS A 72 -20.23 9.65 4.60
CA CYS A 72 -19.46 9.62 3.35
C CYS A 72 -18.22 10.54 3.42
N LEU A 73 -18.34 11.74 3.98
CA LEU A 73 -17.20 12.65 4.16
C LEU A 73 -16.16 12.05 5.10
N LEU A 74 -16.59 11.44 6.21
CA LEU A 74 -15.69 10.75 7.13
C LEU A 74 -15.03 9.53 6.46
N SER A 75 -15.79 8.80 5.63
CA SER A 75 -15.29 7.68 4.82
C SER A 75 -14.16 8.10 3.88
N LEU A 76 -14.37 9.19 3.14
CA LEU A 76 -13.45 9.69 2.11
C LEU A 76 -12.21 10.36 2.68
N LEU A 77 -12.37 11.16 3.75
CA LEU A 77 -11.32 12.06 4.27
C LEU A 77 -10.45 11.43 5.36
N LEU A 78 -11.02 10.61 6.26
CA LEU A 78 -10.23 10.02 7.35
C LEU A 78 -9.62 8.66 7.00
N PHE A 79 -10.24 7.95 6.04
CA PHE A 79 -9.86 6.64 5.49
C PHE A 79 -8.71 5.90 6.22
N SER A 80 -9.08 5.21 7.30
CA SER A 80 -8.13 4.51 8.19
C SER A 80 -8.80 3.34 8.94
N GLY A 81 -10.03 2.97 8.58
CA GLY A 81 -10.79 1.88 9.21
C GLY A 81 -10.96 2.06 10.72
N ALA A 82 -9.98 1.59 11.49
CA ALA A 82 -9.83 1.77 12.92
C ALA A 82 -10.09 3.21 13.41
N SER A 83 -9.48 4.23 12.79
CA SER A 83 -9.72 5.62 13.19
C SER A 83 -11.17 6.07 12.96
N GLN A 84 -11.82 5.56 11.92
CA GLN A 84 -13.18 5.92 11.57
C GLN A 84 -14.19 5.30 12.55
N PHE A 85 -14.01 4.02 12.88
CA PHE A 85 -14.78 3.36 13.93
C PHE A 85 -14.55 3.98 15.31
N ALA A 86 -13.32 4.41 15.63
CA ALA A 86 -13.06 5.13 16.87
C ALA A 86 -13.80 6.46 16.96
N VAL A 87 -13.76 7.27 15.89
CA VAL A 87 -14.48 8.56 15.84
C VAL A 87 -15.98 8.34 16.00
N VAL A 88 -16.55 7.43 15.23
CA VAL A 88 -17.99 7.11 15.29
C VAL A 88 -18.37 6.54 16.65
N GLY A 89 -17.55 5.65 17.22
CA GLY A 89 -17.81 5.04 18.53
C GLY A 89 -17.82 6.07 19.66
N VAL A 90 -16.82 6.96 19.71
CA VAL A 90 -16.75 8.02 20.74
C VAL A 90 -17.91 9.01 20.58
N MET A 91 -18.21 9.44 19.35
CA MET A 91 -19.30 10.39 19.11
C MET A 91 -20.66 9.74 19.40
N GLY A 92 -20.87 8.49 18.99
CA GLY A 92 -22.10 7.74 19.21
C GLY A 92 -22.36 7.41 20.68
N SER A 93 -21.31 7.34 21.51
CA SER A 93 -21.44 7.18 22.96
C SER A 93 -21.61 8.50 23.73
N GLY A 94 -21.84 9.63 23.04
CA GLY A 94 -21.99 10.95 23.64
C GLY A 94 -20.68 11.63 24.05
N GLY A 95 -19.53 11.16 23.53
CA GLY A 95 -18.22 11.76 23.76
C GLY A 95 -18.03 13.08 23.01
N SER A 96 -17.00 13.84 23.40
CA SER A 96 -16.67 15.11 22.74
C SER A 96 -15.93 14.90 21.41
N ALA A 97 -16.01 15.88 20.51
CA ALA A 97 -15.25 15.87 19.26
C ALA A 97 -13.73 15.80 19.49
N ILE A 98 -13.22 16.46 20.54
CA ILE A 98 -11.81 16.42 20.90
C ILE A 98 -11.40 14.99 21.29
N SER A 99 -12.21 14.31 22.09
CA SER A 99 -11.99 12.91 22.46
C SER A 99 -12.00 12.01 21.23
N ALA A 100 -12.95 12.20 20.31
CA ALA A 100 -13.03 11.43 19.07
C ALA A 100 -11.79 11.62 18.18
N ILE A 101 -11.33 12.86 18.01
CA ILE A 101 -10.11 13.18 17.26
C ILE A 101 -8.89 12.56 17.95
N ALA A 102 -8.77 12.67 19.28
CA ALA A 102 -7.65 12.11 20.02
C ALA A 102 -7.60 10.58 19.86
N THR A 103 -8.72 9.89 20.08
CA THR A 103 -8.80 8.43 19.92
C THR A 103 -8.53 8.03 18.47
N GLY A 104 -9.17 8.67 17.49
CA GLY A 104 -8.94 8.40 16.08
C GLY A 104 -7.49 8.62 15.63
N SER A 105 -6.85 9.67 16.15
CA SER A 105 -5.43 9.99 15.88
C SER A 105 -4.48 8.98 16.51
N LEU A 106 -4.76 8.53 17.74
CA LEU A 106 -3.98 7.49 18.42
C LEU A 106 -4.01 6.18 17.63
N LEU A 107 -5.20 5.76 17.17
CA LEU A 107 -5.32 4.56 16.34
C LEU A 107 -4.67 4.74 14.97
N GLY A 108 -4.78 5.94 14.39
CA GLY A 108 -4.19 6.30 13.10
C GLY A 108 -2.68 6.48 13.12
N PHE A 109 -2.06 6.60 14.29
CA PHE A 109 -0.62 6.83 14.42
C PHE A 109 0.22 5.74 13.73
N ARG A 110 -0.26 4.50 13.70
CA ARG A 110 0.39 3.39 12.99
C ARG A 110 0.57 3.69 11.49
N ASN A 111 -0.40 4.38 10.88
CA ASN A 111 -0.35 4.75 9.46
C ASN A 111 0.76 5.77 9.20
N SER A 112 1.03 6.67 10.15
CA SER A 112 2.18 7.59 10.08
C SER A 112 3.51 6.82 10.07
N LEU A 113 3.65 5.80 10.92
CA LEU A 113 4.84 4.93 10.94
C LEU A 113 5.02 4.15 9.64
N TYR A 114 3.92 3.60 9.09
CA TYR A 114 3.93 2.97 7.78
C TYR A 114 4.32 3.97 6.68
N GLY A 115 3.87 5.22 6.76
CA GLY A 115 4.20 6.27 5.81
C GLY A 115 5.69 6.59 5.79
N LEU A 116 6.32 6.64 6.97
CA LEU A 116 7.77 6.79 7.10
C LEU A 116 8.53 5.62 6.46
N LYS A 117 8.05 4.38 6.65
CA LYS A 117 8.63 3.19 6.02
C LYS A 117 8.44 3.19 4.50
N MET A 118 7.27 3.60 4.01
CA MET A 118 6.93 3.58 2.60
C MET A 118 7.50 4.78 1.82
N ALA A 119 7.88 5.88 2.48
CA ALA A 119 8.38 7.08 1.81
C ALA A 119 9.59 6.83 0.88
N PRO A 120 10.66 6.11 1.31
CA PRO A 120 11.80 5.81 0.44
C PRO A 120 11.43 4.87 -0.70
N LEU A 121 10.50 3.94 -0.44
CA LEU A 121 9.99 3.02 -1.46
C LEU A 121 9.23 3.80 -2.51
N LEU A 122 8.22 4.59 -2.16
CA LEU A 122 7.28 5.19 -3.11
C LEU A 122 7.85 6.41 -3.85
N LYS A 123 8.89 7.07 -3.31
CA LYS A 123 9.56 8.24 -3.93
C LYS A 123 8.58 9.32 -4.40
N LEU A 124 7.55 9.60 -3.59
CA LEU A 124 6.46 10.53 -3.96
C LEU A 124 6.85 11.98 -3.73
N ILE A 125 6.48 12.84 -4.68
CA ILE A 125 6.68 14.29 -4.64
C ILE A 125 5.35 15.02 -4.87
N GLY A 126 5.23 16.23 -4.33
CA GLY A 126 4.06 17.11 -4.51
C GLY A 126 2.73 16.47 -4.07
N PHE A 127 1.67 16.68 -4.84
CA PHE A 127 0.32 16.19 -4.53
C PHE A 127 0.23 14.66 -4.40
N LYS A 128 1.08 13.91 -5.10
CA LYS A 128 1.13 12.44 -4.99
C LYS A 128 1.48 11.99 -3.58
N ARG A 129 2.21 12.79 -2.80
CA ARG A 129 2.52 12.51 -1.40
C ARG A 129 1.27 12.51 -0.51
N LEU A 130 0.31 13.40 -0.78
CA LEU A 130 -0.96 13.43 -0.04
C LEU A 130 -1.81 12.21 -0.35
N ILE A 131 -1.93 11.84 -1.63
CA ILE A 131 -2.63 10.61 -2.03
C ILE A 131 -1.94 9.39 -1.43
N GLY A 132 -0.61 9.32 -1.50
CA GLY A 132 0.16 8.23 -0.90
C GLY A 132 -0.05 8.13 0.60
N ALA A 133 -0.07 9.25 1.32
CA ALA A 133 -0.36 9.29 2.74
C ALA A 133 -1.78 8.80 3.07
N GLN A 134 -2.79 9.24 2.30
CA GLN A 134 -4.17 8.78 2.44
C GLN A 134 -4.28 7.27 2.24
N LEU A 135 -3.59 6.73 1.23
CA LEU A 135 -3.62 5.30 0.91
C LEU A 135 -2.64 4.48 1.74
N THR A 136 -1.95 5.07 2.72
CA THR A 136 -1.07 4.35 3.63
C THR A 136 -1.89 3.73 4.76
N ILE A 137 -2.27 2.47 4.57
CA ILE A 137 -3.02 1.65 5.51
C ILE A 137 -2.28 0.32 5.70
N ASP A 138 -2.72 -0.48 6.67
CA ASP A 138 -2.15 -1.80 6.96
C ASP A 138 -2.19 -2.73 5.74
N GLU A 139 -3.24 -2.68 4.94
CA GLU A 139 -3.41 -3.52 3.76
C GLU A 139 -2.44 -3.15 2.63
N SER A 140 -2.35 -1.87 2.28
CA SER A 140 -1.47 -1.40 1.20
C SER A 140 -0.01 -1.58 1.56
N THR A 141 0.34 -1.35 2.83
CA THR A 141 1.68 -1.57 3.36
C THR A 141 2.01 -3.05 3.44
N GLY A 142 1.09 -3.87 3.93
CA GLY A 142 1.27 -5.32 4.05
C GLY A 142 1.46 -5.99 2.70
N VAL A 143 0.63 -5.63 1.70
CA VAL A 143 0.82 -6.14 0.35
C VAL A 143 2.13 -5.64 -0.24
N ALA A 144 2.48 -4.36 -0.12
CA ALA A 144 3.77 -3.85 -0.60
C ALA A 144 4.96 -4.66 -0.05
N ILE A 145 4.99 -4.91 1.26
CA ILE A 145 6.03 -5.71 1.92
C ILE A 145 6.05 -7.15 1.38
N SER A 146 4.89 -7.78 1.17
CA SER A 146 4.80 -9.14 0.62
C SER A 146 5.40 -9.28 -0.78
N GLN A 147 5.53 -8.16 -1.51
CA GLN A 147 6.05 -8.13 -2.88
C GLN A 147 7.52 -7.68 -2.95
N GLU A 148 8.16 -7.30 -1.85
CA GLU A 148 9.57 -6.84 -1.83
C GLU A 148 10.52 -7.87 -2.45
N GLY A 149 10.28 -9.17 -2.23
CA GLY A 149 11.06 -10.25 -2.85
C GLY A 149 10.92 -10.34 -4.38
N ARG A 150 9.95 -9.65 -4.98
CA ARG A 150 9.74 -9.54 -6.43
C ARG A 150 10.28 -8.21 -7.00
N GLY A 151 10.90 -7.37 -6.16
CA GLY A 151 11.51 -6.08 -6.52
C GLY A 151 10.68 -4.85 -6.12
N ASP A 152 11.36 -3.70 -6.01
CA ASP A 152 10.76 -2.40 -5.62
C ASP A 152 9.54 -2.01 -6.46
N GLU A 153 9.56 -2.30 -7.77
CA GLU A 153 8.43 -1.98 -8.65
C GLU A 153 7.19 -2.80 -8.32
N ALA A 154 7.37 -4.08 -7.96
CA ALA A 154 6.27 -4.95 -7.54
C ALA A 154 5.68 -4.49 -6.19
N ALA A 155 6.55 -4.11 -5.24
CA ALA A 155 6.14 -3.53 -3.95
C ALA A 155 5.36 -2.22 -4.12
N ARG A 156 5.86 -1.30 -4.94
CA ARG A 156 5.15 -0.05 -5.30
C ARG A 156 3.81 -0.34 -5.96
N TYR A 157 3.78 -1.26 -6.91
CA TYR A 157 2.54 -1.60 -7.61
C TYR A 157 1.52 -2.23 -6.64
N GLY A 158 1.97 -3.13 -5.76
CA GLY A 158 1.14 -3.72 -4.70
C GLY A 158 0.58 -2.68 -3.75
N PHE A 159 1.38 -1.70 -3.31
CA PHE A 159 0.92 -0.57 -2.51
C PHE A 159 -0.26 0.16 -3.16
N TRP A 160 -0.07 0.59 -4.42
CA TRP A 160 -1.07 1.38 -5.13
C TRP A 160 -2.30 0.55 -5.50
N ALA A 161 -2.13 -0.67 -5.99
CA ALA A 161 -3.23 -1.54 -6.38
C ALA A 161 -4.12 -1.89 -5.18
N THR A 162 -3.51 -2.25 -4.04
CA THR A 162 -4.25 -2.54 -2.81
C THR A 162 -4.88 -1.29 -2.23
N GLY A 163 -4.13 -0.19 -2.08
CA GLY A 163 -4.63 1.04 -1.49
C GLY A 163 -5.81 1.64 -2.26
N ILE A 164 -5.68 1.76 -3.59
CA ILE A 164 -6.78 2.24 -4.46
C ILE A 164 -7.97 1.27 -4.41
N GLY A 165 -7.70 -0.04 -4.46
CA GLY A 165 -8.74 -1.06 -4.39
C GLY A 165 -9.55 -0.97 -3.09
N VAL A 166 -8.87 -0.96 -1.94
CA VAL A 166 -9.52 -0.83 -0.63
C VAL A 166 -10.30 0.48 -0.57
N TYR A 167 -9.70 1.60 -0.98
CA TYR A 167 -10.38 2.90 -0.97
C TYR A 167 -11.67 2.88 -1.79
N PHE A 168 -11.62 2.33 -3.00
CA PHE A 168 -12.77 2.23 -3.87
C PHE A 168 -13.87 1.34 -3.27
N PHE A 169 -13.55 0.10 -2.91
CA PHE A 169 -14.53 -0.84 -2.38
C PHE A 169 -15.09 -0.37 -1.04
N TRP A 170 -14.25 0.13 -0.14
CA TRP A 170 -14.67 0.69 1.15
C TRP A 170 -15.72 1.78 0.98
N ASN A 171 -15.44 2.80 0.16
CA ASN A 171 -16.39 3.90 -0.06
C ASN A 171 -17.64 3.45 -0.81
N LEU A 172 -17.51 2.53 -1.76
CA LEU A 172 -18.65 1.94 -2.47
C LEU A 172 -19.59 1.22 -1.50
N PHE A 173 -19.06 0.39 -0.61
CA PHE A 173 -19.86 -0.35 0.36
C PHE A 173 -20.40 0.54 1.47
N THR A 174 -19.66 1.56 1.93
CA THR A 174 -20.17 2.60 2.83
C THR A 174 -21.40 3.28 2.24
N LEU A 175 -21.31 3.75 0.99
CA LEU A 175 -22.42 4.42 0.32
C LEU A 175 -23.60 3.47 0.09
N SER A 176 -23.33 2.25 -0.37
CA SER A 176 -24.37 1.25 -0.66
C SER A 176 -25.15 0.88 0.61
N CYS A 177 -24.46 0.71 1.73
CA CYS A 177 -25.10 0.38 3.01
C CYS A 177 -25.92 1.57 3.55
N THR A 178 -25.37 2.79 3.50
CA THR A 178 -26.09 3.97 4.00
C THR A 178 -27.28 4.35 3.12
N GLY A 179 -27.19 4.18 1.80
CA GLY A 179 -28.31 4.41 0.88
C GLY A 179 -29.46 3.40 1.00
N ALA A 180 -29.20 2.20 1.51
CA ALA A 180 -30.23 1.19 1.75
C ALA A 180 -31.06 1.44 3.03
N ASN A 181 -30.64 2.38 3.90
CA ASN A 181 -31.30 2.69 5.17
C ASN A 181 -32.24 3.91 5.10
N ASN A 182 -32.53 4.42 3.89
CA ASN A 182 -33.50 5.49 3.61
C ASN A 182 -34.75 4.92 2.94
#